data_AF-A0A0U5B0D4-F1
#
_entry.id   AF-A0A0U5B0D4-F1
#
_cell.length_a   1.000
_cell.length_b   1.000
_cell.length_c   1.000
_cell.angle_alpha   90.00
_cell.angle_beta   90.00
_cell.angle_gamma   90.00
#
_symmetry.space_group_name_H-M   'P 1'
#
loop_
_entity.id
_entity.type
_entity.pdbx_description
1 polymer ?
#
loop_
_entity_poly.entity_id
_entity_poly.type
_entity_poly.pdbx_seq_one_letter_code
_entity_poly.pdbx_strand_id
1 'polypeptide(L)'
;MKKSMKFALSLALSLSFTVPAVLTPAYVNAASQKQQAYTKADRAYIKYHSDTLYKIRVQTDDLLKVFQEADKYNEDEFMKIVENKTNAWSKTMEQATNYRPQDIPPKFKKAHSLFIAAVKANLDSMGAFSEDEDVEPEVFIQNFEKKHKIFKQKADAFDQEIKRLNKIYK
;
A
#
# COMPACT_ATOMS: atom_id res chain seq x y z
N MET A 1 -22.64 41.36 -10.85
CA MET A 1 -21.43 41.60 -10.04
C MET A 1 -21.77 41.47 -8.56
N LYS A 2 -21.05 40.59 -7.83
CA LYS A 2 -20.77 40.55 -6.37
C LYS A 2 -20.38 39.09 -6.06
N LYS A 3 -19.11 38.73 -6.34
CA LYS A 3 -17.96 38.66 -5.41
C LYS A 3 -18.02 37.43 -4.48
N SER A 4 -17.21 36.44 -4.86
CA SER A 4 -16.74 35.28 -4.11
C SER A 4 -16.16 35.63 -2.74
N MET A 5 -16.44 34.83 -1.72
CA MET A 5 -15.78 34.92 -0.42
C MET A 5 -14.97 33.63 -0.16
N LYS A 6 -13.64 33.77 -0.18
CA LYS A 6 -12.66 32.76 0.20
C LYS A 6 -12.52 32.81 1.72
N PHE A 7 -12.64 31.67 2.41
CA PHE A 7 -12.21 31.57 3.80
C PHE A 7 -10.72 31.19 3.82
N ALA A 8 -9.90 32.15 4.23
CA ALA A 8 -8.48 31.97 4.46
C ALA A 8 -8.24 31.50 5.89
N LEU A 9 -7.40 30.48 5.99
CA LEU A 9 -6.84 29.84 7.17
C LEU A 9 -5.88 30.79 7.88
N SER A 10 -6.14 31.13 9.14
CA SER A 10 -5.10 31.62 10.05
C SER A 10 -5.62 31.74 11.48
N LEU A 11 -5.05 30.97 12.40
CA LEU A 11 -4.77 31.51 13.74
C LEU A 11 -3.36 31.08 14.14
N ALA A 12 -2.55 32.10 14.40
CA ALA A 12 -1.13 32.05 14.65
C ALA A 12 -0.81 31.34 15.97
N LEU A 13 0.22 30.48 15.93
CA LEU A 13 0.89 29.98 17.12
C LEU A 13 1.73 31.12 17.71
N SER A 14 1.42 31.55 18.94
CA SER A 14 2.18 32.54 19.68
C SER A 14 3.55 31.97 20.10
N LEU A 15 4.62 32.53 19.52
CA LEU A 15 6.00 32.29 19.97
C LEU A 15 6.36 33.33 21.04
N SER A 16 6.46 32.89 22.29
CA SER A 16 7.03 33.69 23.38
C SER A 16 8.56 33.61 23.30
N PHE A 17 9.20 34.75 23.04
CA PHE A 17 10.65 34.90 23.08
C PHE A 17 11.14 35.16 24.50
N THR A 18 12.03 34.33 25.01
CA THR A 18 13.07 34.72 25.98
C THR A 18 14.41 34.12 25.54
N VAL A 19 15.42 34.98 25.44
CA VAL A 19 16.83 34.74 25.09
C VAL A 19 17.65 35.62 26.07
N PRO A 20 18.91 35.36 26.46
CA PRO A 20 19.87 34.31 26.06
C PRO A 20 20.51 33.55 27.24
N ALA A 21 20.90 32.29 27.03
CA ALA A 21 22.09 31.74 27.67
C ALA A 21 23.01 31.24 26.57
N VAL A 22 24.06 32.02 26.30
CA VAL A 22 25.17 31.62 25.42
C VAL A 22 25.88 30.46 26.11
N LEU A 23 25.58 29.25 25.66
CA LEU A 23 26.49 28.12 25.76
C LEU A 23 26.93 27.82 24.34
N THR A 24 28.18 28.18 24.06
CA THR A 24 28.92 27.81 22.85
C THR A 24 28.62 26.38 22.44
N PRO A 25 28.41 26.09 21.15
CA PRO A 25 28.17 24.74 20.71
C PRO A 25 29.43 23.93 21.00
N ALA A 26 29.34 22.98 21.94
CA ALA A 26 30.18 21.81 21.81
C ALA A 26 29.83 21.24 20.44
N TYR A 27 30.76 21.36 19.49
CA TYR A 27 30.76 20.58 18.27
C TYR A 27 30.76 19.12 18.70
N VAL A 28 29.57 18.58 18.98
CA VAL A 28 29.32 17.17 18.90
C VAL A 28 29.56 16.91 17.43
N ASN A 29 30.75 16.38 17.12
CA ASN A 29 31.01 15.73 15.86
C ASN A 29 29.74 14.97 15.51
N ALA A 30 29.01 15.46 14.51
CA ALA A 30 27.98 14.69 13.85
C ALA A 30 28.77 13.56 13.21
N ALA A 31 29.05 12.51 14.00
CA ALA A 31 29.70 11.30 13.56
C ALA A 31 28.89 10.91 12.34
N SER A 32 29.51 10.97 11.16
CA SER A 32 28.84 10.63 9.92
C SER A 32 28.22 9.27 10.17
N GLN A 33 26.89 9.21 10.33
CA GLN A 33 26.21 7.95 10.53
C GLN A 33 26.46 7.18 9.24
N LYS A 34 27.45 6.29 9.26
CA LYS A 34 27.74 5.40 8.14
C LYS A 34 26.42 4.67 7.89
N GLN A 35 25.79 4.95 6.76
CA GLN A 35 24.55 4.30 6.35
C GLN A 35 24.79 2.79 6.48
N GLN A 36 24.02 2.14 7.35
CA GLN A 36 24.15 0.72 7.59
C GLN A 36 23.78 -0.02 6.30
N ALA A 37 24.59 -0.98 5.88
CA ALA A 37 24.28 -1.75 4.68
C ALA A 37 23.14 -2.74 4.94
N TYR A 38 22.29 -2.95 3.95
CA TYR A 38 21.35 -4.05 3.92
C TYR A 38 22.08 -5.39 3.80
N THR A 39 21.69 -6.32 4.66
CA THR A 39 22.08 -7.73 4.51
C THR A 39 21.38 -8.35 3.30
N LYS A 40 21.83 -9.54 2.88
CA LYS A 40 21.16 -10.32 1.83
C LYS A 40 19.70 -10.64 2.21
N ALA A 41 19.44 -10.93 3.49
CA ALA A 41 18.11 -11.19 4.01
C ALA A 41 17.22 -9.94 3.95
N ASP A 42 17.76 -8.76 4.26
CA ASP A 42 17.02 -7.49 4.16
C ASP A 42 16.61 -7.22 2.70
N ARG A 43 17.51 -7.40 1.74
CA ARG A 43 17.22 -7.21 0.31
C ARG A 43 16.18 -8.21 -0.18
N ALA A 44 16.29 -9.47 0.25
CA ALA A 44 15.30 -10.51 -0.07
C ALA A 44 13.93 -10.18 0.50
N TYR A 45 13.86 -9.69 1.75
CA TYR A 45 12.63 -9.23 2.39
C TYR A 45 11.96 -8.12 1.56
N ILE A 46 12.70 -7.05 1.24
CA ILE A 46 12.17 -5.91 0.47
C ILE A 46 11.67 -6.39 -0.90
N LYS A 47 12.49 -7.16 -1.62
CA LYS A 47 12.14 -7.68 -2.94
C LYS A 47 10.88 -8.52 -2.89
N TYR A 48 10.80 -9.51 -2.00
CA TYR A 48 9.66 -10.39 -1.88
C TYR A 48 8.35 -9.62 -1.65
N HIS A 49 8.33 -8.71 -0.67
CA HIS A 49 7.12 -7.98 -0.31
C HIS A 49 6.71 -6.96 -1.40
N SER A 50 7.69 -6.29 -2.02
CA SER A 50 7.42 -5.34 -3.13
C SER A 50 6.87 -6.07 -4.36
N ASP A 51 7.50 -7.20 -4.74
CA ASP A 51 7.06 -8.01 -5.87
C ASP A 51 5.67 -8.60 -5.63
N THR A 52 5.38 -9.02 -4.39
CA THR A 52 4.08 -9.56 -3.99
C THR A 52 2.98 -8.51 -4.11
N LEU A 53 3.18 -7.30 -3.57
CA LEU A 53 2.20 -6.20 -3.69
C LEU A 53 2.01 -5.78 -5.15
N TYR A 54 3.10 -5.71 -5.93
CA TYR A 54 3.01 -5.42 -7.36
C TYR A 54 2.19 -6.48 -8.11
N LYS A 55 2.45 -7.76 -7.85
CA LYS A 55 1.75 -8.87 -8.50
C LYS A 55 0.26 -8.88 -8.14
N ILE A 56 -0.07 -8.71 -6.86
CA ILE A 56 -1.46 -8.57 -6.39
C ILE A 56 -2.15 -7.43 -7.12
N ARG A 57 -1.48 -6.25 -7.21
CA ARG A 57 -2.02 -5.09 -7.92
C ARG A 57 -2.38 -5.41 -9.36
N VAL A 58 -1.42 -5.94 -10.12
CA VAL A 58 -1.63 -6.27 -11.54
C VAL A 58 -2.73 -7.30 -11.71
N GLN A 59 -2.76 -8.35 -10.88
CA GLN A 59 -3.80 -9.38 -10.96
C GLN A 59 -5.20 -8.85 -10.64
N THR A 60 -5.34 -7.96 -9.65
CA THR A 60 -6.63 -7.32 -9.34
C THR A 60 -7.05 -6.32 -10.42
N ASP A 61 -6.11 -5.52 -10.95
CA ASP A 61 -6.35 -4.62 -12.09
C ASP A 61 -6.82 -5.40 -13.33
N ASP A 62 -6.19 -6.54 -13.61
CA ASP A 62 -6.56 -7.44 -14.72
C ASP A 62 -7.94 -8.06 -14.54
N LEU A 63 -8.32 -8.45 -13.32
CA LEU A 63 -9.65 -8.98 -12.99
C LEU A 63 -10.72 -7.90 -13.19
N LEU A 64 -10.47 -6.71 -12.67
CA LEU A 64 -11.37 -5.57 -12.82
C LEU A 64 -11.62 -5.27 -14.30
N LYS A 65 -10.57 -5.27 -15.13
CA LYS A 65 -10.69 -5.08 -16.57
C LYS A 65 -11.56 -6.15 -17.23
N VAL A 66 -11.46 -7.41 -16.81
CA VAL A 66 -12.32 -8.48 -17.34
C VAL A 66 -13.79 -8.20 -17.04
N PHE A 67 -14.15 -7.73 -15.84
CA PHE A 67 -15.53 -7.37 -15.53
C PHE A 67 -16.02 -6.16 -16.33
N GLN A 68 -15.18 -5.16 -16.52
CA GLN A 68 -15.52 -3.97 -17.32
C GLN A 68 -15.71 -4.29 -18.81
N GLU A 69 -15.10 -5.38 -19.29
CA GLU A 69 -15.17 -5.83 -20.68
C GLU A 69 -15.95 -7.14 -20.83
N ALA A 70 -16.87 -7.43 -19.88
CA ALA A 70 -17.64 -8.68 -19.85
C ALA A 70 -18.45 -8.91 -21.14
N ASP A 71 -18.91 -7.83 -21.78
CA ASP A 71 -19.65 -7.83 -23.05
C ASP A 71 -18.84 -8.36 -24.25
N LYS A 72 -17.51 -8.42 -24.15
CA LYS A 72 -16.63 -8.94 -25.20
C LYS A 72 -16.52 -10.47 -25.22
N TYR A 73 -17.06 -11.14 -24.21
CA TYR A 73 -16.92 -12.57 -24.01
C TYR A 73 -18.28 -13.26 -24.05
N ASN A 74 -18.33 -14.48 -24.56
CA ASN A 74 -19.46 -15.35 -24.25
C ASN A 74 -19.33 -15.85 -22.80
N GLU A 75 -20.43 -16.35 -22.23
CA GLU A 75 -20.51 -16.75 -20.82
C GLU A 75 -19.44 -17.80 -20.45
N ASP A 76 -19.30 -18.87 -21.24
CA ASP A 76 -18.33 -19.94 -20.97
C ASP A 76 -16.87 -19.44 -20.99
N GLU A 77 -16.54 -18.56 -21.92
CA GLU A 77 -15.22 -17.94 -22.04
C GLU A 77 -14.95 -17.00 -20.86
N PHE A 78 -15.93 -16.16 -20.53
CA PHE A 78 -15.87 -15.25 -19.40
C PHE A 78 -15.60 -16.00 -18.09
N MET A 79 -16.39 -17.05 -17.82
CA MET A 79 -16.26 -17.86 -16.61
C MET A 79 -14.89 -18.52 -16.50
N LYS A 80 -14.37 -19.09 -17.60
CA LYS A 80 -13.01 -19.67 -17.63
C LYS A 80 -11.92 -18.64 -17.37
N ILE A 81 -12.07 -17.42 -17.92
CA ILE A 81 -11.09 -16.33 -17.70
C ILE A 81 -11.11 -15.89 -16.23
N VAL A 82 -12.30 -15.66 -15.66
CA VAL A 82 -12.46 -15.26 -14.26
C VAL A 82 -11.90 -16.33 -13.33
N GLU A 83 -12.24 -17.61 -13.53
CA GLU A 83 -11.73 -18.71 -12.71
C GLU A 83 -10.20 -18.75 -12.73
N ASN A 84 -9.58 -18.70 -13.91
CA ASN A 84 -8.12 -18.74 -14.04
C ASN A 84 -7.44 -17.56 -13.34
N LYS A 85 -7.99 -16.35 -13.49
CA LYS A 85 -7.45 -15.13 -12.87
C LYS A 85 -7.62 -15.16 -11.35
N THR A 86 -8.78 -15.56 -10.85
CA THR A 86 -9.06 -15.70 -9.42
C THR A 86 -8.17 -16.78 -8.79
N ASN A 87 -7.95 -17.91 -9.47
CA ASN A 87 -7.01 -18.94 -9.02
C ASN A 87 -5.56 -18.43 -8.94
N ALA A 88 -5.10 -17.66 -9.93
CA ALA A 88 -3.77 -17.08 -9.93
C ALA A 88 -3.61 -15.99 -8.85
N TRP A 89 -4.66 -15.22 -8.60
CA TRP A 89 -4.72 -14.24 -7.51
C TRP A 89 -4.69 -14.93 -6.14
N SER A 90 -5.52 -15.95 -5.93
CA SER A 90 -5.61 -16.71 -4.68
C SER A 90 -4.26 -17.30 -4.27
N LYS A 91 -3.53 -17.91 -5.22
CA LYS A 91 -2.16 -18.41 -5.00
C LYS A 91 -1.19 -17.32 -4.54
N THR A 92 -1.32 -16.10 -5.06
CA THR A 92 -0.46 -14.98 -4.66
C THR A 92 -0.86 -14.47 -3.26
N MET A 93 -2.15 -14.47 -2.93
CA MET A 93 -2.62 -14.11 -1.59
C MET A 93 -2.19 -15.09 -0.53
N GLU A 94 -2.27 -16.40 -0.80
CA GLU A 94 -1.78 -17.44 0.09
C GLU A 94 -0.29 -17.24 0.40
N GLN A 95 0.52 -16.93 -0.62
CA GLN A 95 1.93 -16.58 -0.45
C GLN A 95 2.11 -15.32 0.41
N ALA A 96 1.27 -14.30 0.21
CA ALA A 96 1.34 -13.06 0.97
C ALA A 96 0.99 -13.26 2.46
N THR A 97 0.06 -14.17 2.77
CA THR A 97 -0.38 -14.45 4.15
C THR A 97 0.53 -15.40 4.91
N ASN A 98 1.36 -16.19 4.22
CA ASN A 98 2.22 -17.20 4.83
C ASN A 98 3.51 -16.64 5.46
N TYR A 99 3.78 -15.33 5.36
CA TYR A 99 4.99 -14.74 5.93
C TYR A 99 4.90 -14.65 7.46
N ARG A 100 5.80 -15.30 8.19
CA ARG A 100 5.70 -15.42 9.64
C ARG A 100 6.31 -14.22 10.36
N PRO A 101 5.72 -13.72 11.46
CA PRO A 101 6.23 -12.56 12.17
C PRO A 101 7.67 -12.67 12.68
N GLN A 102 8.12 -13.88 13.03
CA GLN A 102 9.48 -14.15 13.49
C GLN A 102 10.56 -13.99 12.40
N ASP A 103 10.16 -14.05 11.13
CA ASP A 103 11.08 -13.94 9.99
C ASP A 103 11.33 -12.46 9.61
N ILE A 104 10.67 -11.51 10.29
CA ILE A 104 10.74 -10.07 10.00
C ILE A 104 11.92 -9.44 10.77
N PRO A 105 12.92 -8.86 10.08
CA PRO A 105 13.97 -8.11 10.77
C PRO A 105 13.38 -6.90 11.52
N PRO A 106 13.84 -6.58 12.74
CA PRO A 106 13.24 -5.53 13.58
C PRO A 106 13.10 -4.17 12.88
N LYS A 107 14.04 -3.82 11.99
CA LYS A 107 14.05 -2.59 11.19
C LYS A 107 12.87 -2.48 10.21
N PHE A 108 12.24 -3.59 9.85
CA PHE A 108 11.12 -3.65 8.92
C PHE A 108 9.75 -3.82 9.58
N LYS A 109 9.64 -3.81 10.92
CA LYS A 109 8.34 -4.00 11.61
C LYS A 109 7.25 -3.05 11.09
N LYS A 110 7.58 -1.79 10.86
CA LYS A 110 6.65 -0.80 10.29
C LYS A 110 6.29 -1.12 8.84
N ALA A 111 7.29 -1.40 7.99
CA ALA A 111 7.05 -1.83 6.61
C ALA A 111 6.16 -3.07 6.55
N HIS A 112 6.42 -4.08 7.38
CA HIS A 112 5.61 -5.29 7.43
C HIS A 112 4.17 -5.00 7.85
N SER A 113 3.95 -4.14 8.86
CA SER A 113 2.59 -3.75 9.26
C SER A 113 1.81 -3.10 8.11
N LEU A 114 2.48 -2.25 7.31
CA LEU A 114 1.89 -1.63 6.12
C LEU A 114 1.61 -2.65 5.01
N PHE A 115 2.52 -3.61 4.80
CA PHE A 115 2.30 -4.73 3.89
C PHE A 115 1.06 -5.53 4.28
N ILE A 116 0.93 -5.95 5.54
CA ILE A 116 -0.25 -6.69 6.03
C ILE A 116 -1.53 -5.87 5.87
N ALA A 117 -1.48 -4.57 6.12
CA ALA A 117 -2.63 -3.69 5.90
C ALA A 117 -3.04 -3.62 4.42
N ALA A 118 -2.08 -3.61 3.50
CA ALA A 118 -2.36 -3.68 2.07
C ALA A 118 -2.95 -5.04 1.66
N VAL A 119 -2.35 -6.15 2.10
CA VAL A 119 -2.85 -7.51 1.83
C VAL A 119 -4.30 -7.66 2.31
N LYS A 120 -4.62 -7.20 3.53
CA LYS A 120 -6.00 -7.21 4.05
C LYS A 120 -6.95 -6.37 3.21
N ALA A 121 -6.57 -5.15 2.85
CA ALA A 121 -7.40 -4.31 1.99
C ALA A 121 -7.64 -4.94 0.60
N ASN A 122 -6.70 -5.75 0.09
CA ASN A 122 -6.91 -6.48 -1.16
C ASN A 122 -7.83 -7.69 -0.98
N LEU A 123 -7.72 -8.44 0.13
CA LEU A 123 -8.69 -9.49 0.46
C LEU A 123 -10.11 -8.93 0.49
N ASP A 124 -10.30 -7.77 1.12
CA ASP A 124 -11.60 -7.11 1.20
C ASP A 124 -12.15 -6.78 -0.19
N SER A 125 -11.28 -6.45 -1.16
CA SER A 125 -11.70 -6.18 -2.54
C SER A 125 -12.33 -7.38 -3.22
N MET A 126 -11.86 -8.60 -2.92
CA MET A 126 -12.51 -9.83 -3.38
C MET A 126 -13.66 -10.29 -2.48
N GLY A 127 -13.81 -9.72 -1.28
CA GLY A 127 -15.03 -9.91 -0.47
C GLY A 127 -16.30 -9.39 -1.16
N ALA A 128 -16.16 -8.50 -2.15
CA ALA A 128 -17.28 -8.09 -3.00
C ALA A 128 -17.95 -9.26 -3.75
N PHE A 129 -17.23 -10.36 -4.00
CA PHE A 129 -17.80 -11.55 -4.65
C PHE A 129 -18.73 -12.36 -3.75
N SER A 130 -18.71 -12.10 -2.44
CA SER A 130 -19.49 -12.84 -1.44
C SER A 130 -20.66 -12.04 -0.85
N GLU A 131 -20.86 -10.79 -1.30
CA GLU A 131 -21.97 -9.94 -0.87
C GLU A 131 -23.13 -10.16 -1.86
N ASP A 132 -24.26 -10.70 -1.37
CA ASP A 132 -25.56 -10.95 -2.04
C ASP A 132 -25.55 -11.21 -3.56
N GLU A 133 -26.04 -12.39 -3.98
CA GLU A 133 -26.22 -12.74 -5.41
C GLU A 133 -27.14 -11.77 -6.18
N ASP A 134 -27.84 -10.87 -5.48
CA ASP A 134 -28.76 -9.86 -6.03
C ASP A 134 -28.10 -8.49 -6.29
N VAL A 135 -26.78 -8.33 -6.09
CA VAL A 135 -26.10 -7.05 -6.36
C VAL A 135 -25.98 -6.80 -7.87
N GLU A 136 -26.51 -5.66 -8.33
CA GLU A 136 -26.36 -5.22 -9.73
C GLU A 136 -24.87 -5.22 -10.15
N PRO A 137 -24.52 -5.76 -11.34
CA PRO A 137 -23.13 -5.87 -11.80
C PRO A 137 -22.34 -4.56 -11.75
N GLU A 138 -22.97 -3.43 -12.08
CA GLU A 138 -22.36 -2.11 -12.02
C GLU A 138 -22.00 -1.70 -10.58
N VAL A 139 -22.86 -2.01 -9.61
CA VAL A 139 -22.63 -1.72 -8.19
C VAL A 139 -21.49 -2.60 -7.67
N PHE A 140 -21.46 -3.87 -8.09
CA PHE A 140 -20.35 -4.78 -7.79
C PHE A 140 -19.02 -4.22 -8.32
N ILE A 141 -18.95 -3.83 -9.60
CA ILE A 141 -17.73 -3.28 -10.22
C ILE A 141 -17.29 -2.02 -9.48
N GLN A 142 -18.20 -1.08 -9.19
CA GLN A 142 -17.87 0.15 -8.44
C GLN A 142 -17.32 -0.15 -7.04
N ASN A 143 -17.91 -1.11 -6.32
CA ASN A 143 -17.42 -1.53 -5.02
C ASN A 143 -16.03 -2.17 -5.12
N PHE A 144 -15.83 -3.03 -6.13
CA PHE A 144 -14.55 -3.66 -6.37
C PHE A 144 -13.45 -2.63 -6.67
N GLU A 145 -13.73 -1.65 -7.54
CA GLU A 145 -12.84 -0.52 -7.83
C GLU A 145 -12.49 0.30 -6.59
N LYS A 146 -13.49 0.65 -5.79
CA LYS A 146 -13.32 1.42 -4.56
C LYS A 146 -12.42 0.69 -3.56
N LYS A 147 -12.67 -0.60 -3.34
CA LYS A 147 -11.86 -1.43 -2.44
C LYS A 147 -10.44 -1.61 -3.01
N HIS A 148 -10.29 -1.80 -4.32
CA HIS A 148 -8.98 -1.89 -4.98
C HIS A 148 -8.17 -0.58 -4.86
N LYS A 149 -8.82 0.58 -4.95
CA LYS A 149 -8.19 1.89 -4.72
C LYS A 149 -7.65 2.01 -3.29
N ILE A 150 -8.38 1.52 -2.29
CA ILE A 150 -7.90 1.48 -0.90
C ILE A 150 -6.65 0.61 -0.80
N PHE A 151 -6.64 -0.57 -1.42
CA PHE A 151 -5.44 -1.40 -1.50
C PHE A 151 -4.24 -0.62 -2.09
N LYS A 152 -4.41 0.07 -3.24
CA LYS A 152 -3.33 0.85 -3.86
C LYS A 152 -2.76 1.88 -2.89
N GLN A 153 -3.61 2.61 -2.17
CA GLN A 153 -3.17 3.60 -1.18
C GLN A 153 -2.36 2.96 -0.03
N LYS A 154 -2.73 1.76 0.41
CA LYS A 154 -1.99 1.03 1.45
C LYS A 154 -0.65 0.49 0.92
N ALA A 155 -0.62 0.00 -0.31
CA ALA A 155 0.61 -0.43 -0.98
C ALA A 155 1.57 0.75 -1.17
N ASP A 156 1.07 1.93 -1.56
CA ASP A 156 1.90 3.14 -1.68
C ASP A 156 2.52 3.56 -0.33
N ALA A 157 1.80 3.36 0.79
CA ALA A 157 2.35 3.63 2.11
C ALA A 157 3.52 2.67 2.45
N PHE A 158 3.42 1.40 2.07
CA PHE A 158 4.54 0.46 2.16
C PHE A 158 5.74 0.95 1.33
N ASP A 159 5.52 1.34 0.07
CA ASP A 159 6.59 1.82 -0.82
C ASP A 159 7.27 3.08 -0.27
N GLN A 160 6.52 4.00 0.32
CA GLN A 160 7.06 5.19 0.98
C GLN A 160 7.94 4.81 2.18
N GLU A 161 7.54 3.81 2.96
CA GLU A 161 8.34 3.31 4.07
C GLU A 161 9.62 2.62 3.59
N ILE A 162 9.56 1.83 2.50
CA ILE A 162 10.76 1.27 1.87
C ILE A 162 11.68 2.38 1.35
N LYS A 163 11.15 3.41 0.67
CA LYS A 163 11.92 4.58 0.23
C LYS A 163 12.58 5.31 1.40
N ARG A 164 11.89 5.44 2.54
CA ARG A 164 12.46 6.00 3.77
C ARG A 164 13.61 5.13 4.29
N LEU A 165 13.43 3.82 4.35
CA LEU A 165 14.45 2.88 4.80
C LEU A 165 15.67 2.90 3.88
N ASN A 166 15.50 2.98 2.56
CA ASN A 166 16.59 3.10 1.58
C ASN A 166 17.41 4.41 1.71
N LYS A 167 16.87 5.44 2.37
CA LYS A 167 17.66 6.65 2.71
C LYS A 167 18.55 6.44 3.93
N ILE A 168 18.20 5.49 4.79
CA ILE A 168 18.89 5.17 6.04
C ILE A 168 19.91 4.04 5.83
N TYR A 169 19.56 3.09 4.97
CA TYR A 169 20.31 1.87 4.70
C TYR A 169 20.71 1.77 3.21
N LYS A 170 21.94 1.32 2.91
CA LYS A 170 22.48 1.13 1.54
C LYS A 170 22.41 -0.32 1.07
#